data_AF-A0A932ZGW2-F1
#
_entry.id   AF-A0A932ZGW2-F1
#
_cell.length_a   1.000
_cell.length_b   1.000
_cell.length_c   1.000
_cell.angle_alpha   90.00
_cell.angle_beta   90.00
_cell.angle_gamma   90.00
#
_symmetry.space_group_name_H-M   'P 1'
#
loop_
_entity.id
_entity.type
_entity.pdbx_description
1 polymer ?
#
loop_
_entity_poly.entity_id
_entity_poly.type
_entity_poly.pdbx_seq_one_letter_code
_entity_poly.pdbx_strand_id
1 'polypeptide(L)' 'MILSQKNGHILVVDDEPEVHTMLGKMLRREGYTVADAYGADEAFHCIEEQKP' A
#
# COMPACT_ATOMS: atom_id res chain seq x y z
N MET A 1 15.13 -13.00 -19.50
CA MET A 1 15.10 -11.78 -18.69
C MET A 1 14.10 -12.00 -17.59
N ILE A 2 14.55 -12.42 -16.40
CA ILE A 2 13.65 -12.60 -15.25
C ILE A 2 13.46 -11.22 -14.64
N LEU A 3 12.28 -10.64 -14.83
CA LEU A 3 11.87 -9.45 -14.07
C LEU A 3 11.80 -9.89 -12.61
N SER A 4 12.65 -9.31 -11.76
CA SER A 4 12.61 -9.52 -10.32
C SER A 4 11.24 -9.05 -9.81
N GLN A 5 10.31 -9.98 -9.56
CA GLN A 5 9.02 -9.63 -8.94
C GLN A 5 9.31 -9.14 -7.52
N LYS A 6 9.02 -7.86 -7.27
CA LYS A 6 9.14 -7.29 -5.93
C LYS A 6 7.93 -7.73 -5.08
N ASN A 7 8.08 -8.81 -4.33
CA ASN A 7 7.08 -9.32 -3.38
C ASN A 7 7.13 -8.56 -2.04
N GLY A 8 6.86 -7.25 -2.06
CA GLY A 8 6.69 -6.45 -0.84
C GLY A 8 5.21 -6.19 -0.55
N HIS A 9 4.85 -6.24 0.73
CA HIS A 9 3.60 -5.66 1.22
C HIS A 9 3.87 -4.18 1.55
N ILE A 10 2.92 -3.30 1.28
CA ILE A 10 3.05 -1.87 1.58
C ILE A 10 1.70 -1.38 2.08
N LEU A 11 1.69 -0.69 3.21
CA LEU A 11 0.54 0.07 3.69
C LEU A 11 0.71 1.53 3.29
N VAL A 12 -0.24 2.06 2.51
CA VAL A 12 -0.31 3.49 2.18
C VAL A 12 -1.27 4.15 3.15
N VAL A 13 -0.82 5.22 3.82
CA VAL A 13 -1.63 5.99 4.78
C VAL A 13 -1.66 7.44 4.34
N ASP A 14 -2.79 7.89 3.82
CA ASP A 14 -3.00 9.27 3.36
C ASP A 14 -4.50 9.60 3.38
N ASP A 15 -4.89 10.69 4.02
CA ASP A 15 -6.28 11.13 4.17
C ASP A 15 -6.82 11.81 2.90
N GLU A 16 -5.96 12.15 1.94
CA GLU A 16 -6.35 12.72 0.66
C GLU A 16 -6.61 11.63 -0.40
N PRO A 17 -7.87 11.40 -0.83
CA PRO A 17 -8.22 10.24 -1.66
C PRO A 17 -7.54 10.22 -3.03
N GLU A 18 -7.25 11.40 -3.59
CA GLU A 18 -6.59 11.53 -4.90
C GLU A 18 -5.13 11.05 -4.84
N VAL A 19 -4.39 11.53 -3.84
CA VAL A 19 -2.99 11.15 -3.60
C VAL A 19 -2.88 9.68 -3.27
N HIS A 20 -3.72 9.20 -2.36
CA HIS A 20 -3.79 7.80 -1.96
C HIS A 20 -4.02 6.88 -3.18
N THR A 21 -5.01 7.21 -4.02
CA THR A 21 -5.34 6.42 -5.22
C THR A 21 -4.19 6.43 -6.24
N MET A 22 -3.54 7.57 -6.43
CA MET A 22 -2.39 7.70 -7.33
C MET A 22 -1.22 6.81 -6.86
N LEU A 23 -0.82 6.93 -5.59
CA LEU A 23 0.27 6.14 -5.00
C LEU A 23 -0.02 4.64 -5.06
N GLY A 24 -1.22 4.23 -4.65
CA GLY A 24 -1.63 2.84 -4.67
C GLY A 24 -1.60 2.23 -6.08
N LYS A 25 -1.97 2.99 -7.12
CA LYS A 25 -1.87 2.52 -8.52
C LYS A 25 -0.42 2.37 -8.98
N MET A 26 0.45 3.31 -8.62
CA MET A 26 1.87 3.26 -8.99
C MET A 26 2.55 2.04 -8.35
N LEU A 27 2.37 1.83 -7.05
CA LEU A 27 2.97 0.71 -6.32
C LEU A 27 2.48 -0.65 -6.81
N ARG A 28 1.17 -0.80 -7.07
CA ARG A 28 0.62 -2.04 -7.63
C ARG A 28 1.17 -2.35 -9.03
N ARG A 29 1.40 -1.32 -9.87
CA ARG A 29 2.03 -1.49 -11.20
C ARG A 29 3.48 -1.99 -11.11
N GLU A 30 4.20 -1.60 -10.07
CA GLU A 30 5.55 -2.08 -9.78
C GLU A 30 5.59 -3.50 -9.18
N GLY A 31 4.43 -4.12 -8.97
CA GLY A 31 4.29 -5.51 -8.50
C GLY A 31 4.17 -5.68 -6.99
N TYR A 32 4.03 -4.60 -6.23
CA TYR A 32 3.81 -4.68 -4.78
C TYR A 32 2.35 -5.03 -4.46
N THR A 33 2.15 -5.68 -3.31
CA THR A 33 0.83 -5.81 -2.69
C THR A 33 0.59 -4.59 -1.82
N VAL A 34 -0.51 -3.87 -2.04
CA VAL A 34 -0.78 -2.61 -1.33
C VAL A 34 -2.05 -2.74 -0.50
N ALA A 35 -1.93 -2.47 0.79
CA ALA A 35 -3.02 -2.16 1.72
C ALA A 35 -3.23 -0.65 1.79
N ASP A 36 -4.47 -0.27 2.02
CA ASP A 36 -4.96 1.10 1.94
C ASP A 36 -5.48 1.54 3.31
N ALA A 37 -5.14 2.74 3.74
CA ALA A 37 -5.68 3.38 4.94
C ALA A 37 -5.79 4.90 4.72
N TYR A 38 -6.91 5.49 5.11
CA TYR A 38 -7.19 6.92 4.97
C TYR A 38 -7.01 7.70 6.27
N GLY A 39 -6.45 7.07 7.30
CA GLY A 39 -6.26 7.67 8.60
C GLY A 39 -5.56 6.75 9.58
N ALA A 40 -5.26 7.28 10.77
CA ALA A 40 -4.49 6.58 11.79
C ALA A 40 -5.18 5.30 12.28
N ASP A 41 -6.49 5.35 12.56
CA ASP A 41 -7.23 4.20 13.10
C ASP A 41 -7.24 3.02 12.13
N GLU A 42 -7.52 3.29 10.85
CA GLU A 42 -7.44 2.27 9.79
C GLU A 42 -6.02 1.73 9.64
N ALA A 43 -5.01 2.60 9.68
CA ALA A 43 -3.61 2.19 9.57
C ALA A 43 -3.18 1.27 10.72
N PHE A 44 -3.55 1.58 11.95
CA PHE A 44 -3.26 0.72 13.10
C PHE A 44 -3.95 -0.64 12.97
N HIS A 45 -5.21 -0.66 12.52
CA HIS A 45 -5.91 -1.91 12.27
C HIS A 45 -5.19 -2.76 11.20
N CYS A 46 -4.79 -2.15 10.08
CA CYS A 46 -4.02 -2.84 9.05
C CYS A 46 -2.69 -3.40 9.60
N ILE A 47 -1.97 -2.64 10.43
CA ILE A 47 -0.69 -3.10 11.04
C ILE A 47 -0.89 -4.29 11.97
N GLU A 48 -1.99 -4.33 12.71
CA GLU A 48 -2.34 -5.46 13.58
C GLU A 48 -2.67 -6.72 12.77
N GLU A 49 -3.36 -6.57 11.64
CA GLU A 49 -3.68 -7.67 10.73
C GLU A 49 -2.44 -8.19 9.99
N GLN A 50 -1.64 -7.28 9.43
CA GLN A 50 -0.45 -7.61 8.65
C GLN A 50 0.57 -6.46 8.71
N LYS A 51 1.81 -6.79 9.08
CA LYS A 51 2.89 -5.81 9.05
C LYS A 51 3.26 -5.45 7.61
N PRO A 52 3.41 -4.14 7.28
CA PRO A 52 3.92 -3.67 6.00
C PRO A 52 5.30 -4.24 5.70
#